data_AF-A0A9Q0V2G2-F1
#
_entry.id   AF-A0A9Q0V2G2-F1
#
_cell.length_a   1.000
_cell.length_b   1.000
_cell.length_c   1.000
_cell.angle_alpha   90.00
_cell.angle_beta   90.00
_cell.angle_gamma   90.00
#
_symmetry.space_group_name_H-M   'P 1'
#
loop_
_entity.id
_entity.type
_entity.pdbx_description
1 polymer ?
#
loop_
_entity_poly.entity_id
_entity_poly.type
_entity_poly.pdbx_seq_one_letter_code
_entity_poly.pdbx_strand_id
1 'polypeptide(L)'
;MEQNFKIYIYPDGDPNTFYQTPRKLTGKYASEGFFFQNIRESRFRTLDPDQAHLFFIPISCHKMRGKGTSYENMTVIVKNYVESLIAKYPYWNRTLGADHFFVTCHDVGVRATEGVPFLIKNAIRVVCSPSYDVGFIPHKDVALPQVLQPFALPAGGNDVENR
;
A
#
# COMPACT_ATOMS: atom_id res chain seq x y z
N MET A 1 -15.37 -10.39 -17.18
CA MET A 1 -14.95 -9.84 -15.88
C MET A 1 -14.11 -8.58 -16.06
N GLU A 2 -13.04 -8.58 -16.86
CA GLU A 2 -12.13 -7.43 -17.00
C GLU A 2 -12.74 -6.14 -17.57
N GLN A 3 -13.75 -6.22 -18.43
CA GLN A 3 -14.36 -5.01 -19.04
C GLN A 3 -15.19 -4.19 -18.04
N ASN A 4 -15.75 -4.86 -17.02
CA ASN A 4 -16.64 -4.24 -16.03
C ASN A 4 -15.97 -4.01 -14.68
N PHE A 5 -14.80 -4.61 -14.44
CA PHE A 5 -14.11 -4.47 -13.17
C PHE A 5 -13.62 -3.02 -12.98
N LYS A 6 -13.97 -2.45 -11.82
CA LYS A 6 -13.68 -1.05 -11.48
C LYS A 6 -13.08 -0.92 -10.09
N ILE A 7 -12.08 -0.05 -9.99
CA ILE A 7 -11.36 0.29 -8.77
C ILE A 7 -11.52 1.78 -8.53
N TYR A 8 -12.04 2.14 -7.37
CA TYR A 8 -12.02 3.52 -6.89
C TYR A 8 -10.74 3.76 -6.11
N ILE A 9 -10.04 4.85 -6.41
CA ILE A 9 -8.83 5.25 -5.70
C ILE A 9 -9.21 6.41 -4.78
N TYR A 10 -8.95 6.28 -3.48
CA TYR A 10 -9.25 7.36 -2.55
C TYR A 10 -8.54 8.66 -2.96
N PRO A 11 -9.27 9.78 -3.10
CA PRO A 11 -8.72 11.02 -3.64
C PRO A 11 -7.87 11.77 -2.61
N ASP A 12 -8.00 11.43 -1.33
CA ASP A 12 -7.22 11.98 -0.20
C ASP A 12 -5.75 11.56 -0.22
N GLY A 13 -5.36 10.84 -1.26
CA GLY A 13 -3.98 10.68 -1.69
C GLY A 13 -3.31 11.99 -2.16
N ASP A 14 -3.44 13.10 -1.42
CA ASP A 14 -2.99 14.46 -1.81
C ASP A 14 -1.61 14.45 -2.52
N PRO A 15 -1.47 15.09 -3.70
CA PRO A 15 -0.20 15.24 -4.42
C PRO A 15 0.99 15.69 -3.56
N ASN A 16 0.79 16.48 -2.50
CA ASN A 16 1.84 16.98 -1.62
C ASN A 16 2.27 15.98 -0.53
N THR A 17 1.56 14.85 -0.40
CA THR A 17 1.74 13.87 0.68
C THR A 17 2.39 12.57 0.20
N PHE A 18 2.37 11.52 1.02
CA PHE A 18 2.99 10.21 0.79
C PHE A 18 2.25 9.33 -0.22
N TYR A 19 1.38 9.92 -1.02
CA TYR A 19 0.41 9.18 -1.82
C TYR A 19 0.59 9.42 -3.31
N GLN A 20 1.82 9.69 -3.76
CA GLN A 20 2.18 9.70 -5.18
C GLN A 20 3.06 8.50 -5.52
N THR A 21 3.07 8.12 -6.80
CA THR A 21 4.13 7.29 -7.39
C THR A 21 5.50 7.85 -6.97
N PRO A 22 6.42 7.01 -6.46
CA PRO A 22 7.78 7.43 -6.14
C PRO A 22 8.44 8.17 -7.31
N ARG A 23 9.19 9.26 -7.04
CA ARG A 23 9.90 10.03 -8.08
C ARG A 23 10.91 9.20 -8.89
N LYS A 24 11.40 8.10 -8.31
CA LYS A 24 12.28 7.14 -8.98
C LYS A 24 11.74 5.72 -8.72
N LEU A 25 11.43 5.01 -9.79
CA LEU A 25 10.99 3.61 -9.77
C LEU A 25 12.19 2.66 -9.79
N THR A 26 13.11 2.82 -8.85
CA THR A 26 14.39 2.09 -8.82
C THR A 26 14.57 1.38 -7.49
N GLY A 27 15.40 0.34 -7.46
CA GLY A 27 15.67 -0.41 -6.24
C GLY A 27 14.57 -1.39 -5.88
N LYS A 28 14.69 -1.99 -4.68
CA LYS A 28 13.74 -3.00 -4.19
C LYS A 28 12.28 -2.52 -4.13
N TYR A 29 12.03 -1.22 -3.95
CA TYR A 29 10.67 -0.64 -3.86
C TYR A 29 10.01 -0.32 -5.21
N ALA A 30 10.66 -0.63 -6.34
CA ALA A 30 10.16 -0.28 -7.67
C ALA A 30 8.77 -0.90 -7.95
N SER A 31 8.50 -2.13 -7.48
CA SER A 31 7.20 -2.78 -7.61
C SER A 31 6.05 -1.97 -7.00
N GLU A 32 6.24 -1.33 -5.84
CA GLU A 32 5.23 -0.45 -5.22
C GLU A 32 4.90 0.71 -6.17
N GLY A 33 5.94 1.36 -6.70
CA GLY A 33 5.75 2.50 -7.56
C GLY A 33 5.13 2.14 -8.92
N PHE A 34 5.55 1.04 -9.55
CA PHE A 34 4.90 0.54 -10.77
C PHE A 34 3.44 0.18 -10.54
N PHE A 35 3.10 -0.40 -9.37
CA PHE A 35 1.70 -0.67 -9.03
C PHE A 35 0.87 0.61 -8.97
N PHE A 36 1.38 1.64 -8.30
CA PHE A 36 0.70 2.94 -8.21
C PHE A 36 0.52 3.60 -9.57
N GLN A 37 1.53 3.54 -10.43
CA GLN A 37 1.43 4.08 -11.79
C GLN A 37 0.39 3.30 -12.61
N ASN A 38 0.55 1.98 -12.68
CA ASN A 38 -0.31 1.12 -13.48
C ASN A 38 -1.78 1.20 -13.06
N ILE A 39 -2.09 1.21 -11.75
CA ILE A 39 -3.49 1.29 -11.31
C ILE A 39 -4.15 2.62 -11.68
N ARG A 40 -3.39 3.73 -11.63
CA ARG A 40 -3.89 5.08 -11.95
C ARG A 40 -4.15 5.30 -13.43
N GLU A 41 -3.30 4.71 -14.27
CA GLU A 41 -3.35 4.79 -15.72
C GLU A 41 -4.22 3.67 -16.33
N SER A 42 -4.61 2.66 -15.53
CA SER A 42 -5.42 1.55 -16.01
C SER A 42 -6.86 1.92 -16.36
N ARG A 43 -7.44 1.16 -17.29
CA ARG A 43 -8.88 1.16 -17.60
C ARG A 43 -9.79 0.71 -16.43
N PHE A 44 -9.20 0.13 -15.39
CA PHE A 44 -9.93 -0.33 -14.22
C PHE A 44 -10.28 0.84 -13.28
N ARG A 45 -9.58 1.97 -13.37
CA ARG A 45 -9.90 3.13 -12.52
C ARG A 45 -11.30 3.67 -12.82
N THR A 46 -12.04 3.98 -11.76
CA THR A 46 -13.29 4.75 -11.81
C THR A 46 -13.17 5.99 -10.91
N LEU A 47 -13.90 7.05 -11.26
CA LEU A 47 -14.14 8.21 -10.40
C LEU A 47 -15.48 8.12 -9.66
N ASP A 48 -16.33 7.18 -10.08
CA ASP A 48 -17.61 6.88 -9.45
C ASP A 48 -17.44 5.70 -8.46
N PRO A 49 -17.55 5.95 -7.14
CA PRO A 49 -17.41 4.91 -6.11
C PRO A 49 -18.56 3.89 -6.14
N ASP A 50 -19.73 4.23 -6.67
CA ASP A 50 -20.87 3.30 -6.73
C ASP A 50 -20.67 2.22 -7.80
N GLN A 51 -19.83 2.49 -8.79
CA GLN A 51 -19.40 1.50 -9.78
C GLN A 51 -18.23 0.64 -9.29
N ALA A 52 -17.62 0.97 -8.14
CA ALA A 52 -16.39 0.36 -7.69
C ALA A 52 -16.60 -1.03 -7.05
N HIS A 53 -15.80 -1.98 -7.52
CA HIS A 53 -15.74 -3.34 -6.99
C HIS A 53 -14.73 -3.43 -5.85
N LEU A 54 -13.61 -2.71 -5.97
CA LEU A 54 -12.60 -2.58 -4.93
C LEU A 54 -12.20 -1.12 -4.71
N PHE A 55 -11.69 -0.83 -3.51
CA PHE A 55 -11.20 0.48 -3.12
C PHE A 55 -9.70 0.44 -2.85
N PHE A 56 -8.93 1.20 -3.61
CA PHE A 56 -7.50 1.33 -3.40
C PHE A 56 -7.20 2.43 -2.39
N ILE A 57 -6.49 2.08 -1.32
CA ILE A 57 -5.98 3.00 -0.30
C ILE A 57 -4.52 3.33 -0.66
N PRO A 58 -4.24 4.52 -1.22
CA PRO A 58 -2.90 4.85 -1.65
C PRO A 58 -2.03 5.16 -0.42
N ILE A 59 -1.17 4.24 0.00
CA ILE A 59 -0.18 4.43 1.08
C ILE A 59 1.22 4.14 0.52
N SER A 60 2.09 5.14 0.32
CA SER A 60 3.50 4.87 -0.02
C SER A 60 4.38 4.97 1.23
N CYS A 61 4.60 3.81 1.85
CA CYS A 61 5.52 3.70 2.98
C CYS A 61 6.95 4.00 2.53
N HIS A 62 7.33 3.64 1.29
CA HIS A 62 8.63 3.99 0.74
C HIS A 62 8.87 5.51 0.73
N LYS A 63 7.88 6.31 0.32
CA LYS A 63 7.98 7.77 0.32
C LYS A 63 8.09 8.35 1.73
N MET A 64 7.43 7.75 2.73
CA MET A 64 7.59 8.13 4.14
C MET A 64 9.03 7.92 4.61
N ARG A 65 9.59 6.75 4.30
CA ARG A 65 10.97 6.44 4.66
C ARG A 65 11.97 7.35 3.96
N GLY A 66 11.75 7.68 2.68
CA GLY A 66 12.60 8.60 1.92
C GLY A 66 12.61 10.03 2.47
N LYS A 67 11.61 10.43 3.27
CA LYS A 67 11.60 11.71 4.00
C LYS A 67 12.22 11.63 5.40
N GLY A 68 12.83 10.50 5.77
CA GLY A 68 13.46 10.30 7.08
C GLY A 68 12.48 10.04 8.22
N THR A 69 11.23 9.67 7.94
CA THR A 69 10.26 9.33 8.98
C THR A 69 10.65 8.04 9.71
N SER A 70 10.62 8.05 11.05
CA SER A 70 10.84 6.85 11.87
C SER A 70 9.69 5.84 11.72
N TYR A 71 9.93 4.57 12.04
CA TYR A 71 8.90 3.53 11.88
C TYR A 71 7.67 3.75 12.78
N GLU A 72 7.90 4.28 13.98
CA GLU A 72 6.86 4.63 14.95
C GLU A 72 5.97 5.74 14.39
N ASN A 73 6.59 6.79 13.84
CA ASN A 73 5.87 7.89 13.21
C ASN A 73 5.15 7.46 11.93
N MET A 74 5.72 6.55 11.13
CA MET A 74 5.05 5.99 9.95
C MET A 74 3.76 5.28 10.34
N THR A 75 3.79 4.47 11.40
CA THR A 75 2.60 3.79 11.92
C THR A 75 1.51 4.78 12.33
N VAL A 76 1.88 5.86 13.02
CA VAL A 76 0.93 6.93 13.40
C VAL A 76 0.34 7.62 12.17
N ILE A 77 1.16 7.92 11.16
CA ILE A 77 0.69 8.54 9.91
C ILE A 77 -0.30 7.63 9.18
N VAL A 78 0.02 6.33 9.04
CA VAL A 78 -0.87 5.36 8.41
C VAL A 78 -2.18 5.25 9.18
N LYS A 79 -2.13 5.13 10.52
CA LYS A 79 -3.31 5.07 11.37
C LYS A 79 -4.21 6.29 11.17
N ASN A 80 -3.66 7.49 11.29
CA ASN A 80 -4.41 8.74 11.15
C ASN A 80 -5.03 8.87 9.75
N TYR A 81 -4.32 8.41 8.72
CA TYR A 81 -4.84 8.43 7.35
C TYR A 81 -6.05 7.50 7.19
N VAL A 82 -5.95 6.27 7.68
CA VAL A 82 -7.05 5.30 7.61
C VAL A 82 -8.26 5.78 8.44
N GLU A 83 -8.04 6.30 9.65
CA GLU A 83 -9.12 6.85 10.48
C GLU A 83 -9.82 8.04 9.81
N SER A 84 -9.05 8.95 9.22
CA SER A 84 -9.59 10.08 8.45
C SER A 84 -10.42 9.62 7.25
N LEU A 85 -9.93 8.62 6.51
CA LEU A 85 -10.61 8.02 5.36
C LEU A 85 -11.95 7.40 5.79
N ILE A 86 -11.98 6.64 6.89
CA ILE A 86 -13.20 6.04 7.44
C ILE A 86 -14.21 7.10 7.88
N ALA A 87 -13.74 8.17 8.52
CA ALA A 87 -14.61 9.25 8.98
C ALA A 87 -15.20 10.06 7.81
N LYS A 88 -14.44 10.25 6.73
CA LYS A 88 -14.82 11.09 5.60
C LYS A 88 -15.65 10.37 4.55
N TYR A 89 -15.37 9.10 4.29
CA TYR A 89 -16.02 8.33 3.22
C TYR A 89 -16.83 7.16 3.79
N PRO A 90 -18.09 6.99 3.38
CA PRO A 90 -18.94 5.92 3.90
C PRO A 90 -18.53 4.53 3.39
N TYR A 91 -17.66 4.43 2.38
CA TYR A 91 -17.39 3.19 1.65
C TYR A 91 -16.70 2.12 2.50
N TRP A 92 -15.89 2.52 3.47
CA TRP A 92 -15.24 1.55 4.38
C TRP A 92 -16.28 0.71 5.13
N ASN A 93 -17.37 1.34 5.59
CA ASN A 93 -18.38 0.69 6.42
C ASN A 93 -19.25 -0.32 5.63
N ARG A 94 -19.18 -0.33 4.29
CA ARG A 94 -19.90 -1.28 3.43
C ARG A 94 -19.51 -2.73 3.71
N THR A 95 -18.22 -2.96 3.94
CA THR A 95 -17.63 -4.30 4.11
C THR A 95 -16.70 -4.37 5.33
N LEU A 96 -16.63 -3.28 6.10
CA LEU A 96 -15.63 -3.07 7.15
C LEU A 96 -14.19 -3.15 6.63
N GLY A 97 -13.96 -2.82 5.36
CA GLY A 97 -12.64 -2.80 4.73
C GLY A 97 -12.28 -4.04 3.92
N ALA A 98 -13.16 -5.04 3.80
CA ALA A 98 -12.85 -6.29 3.10
C ALA A 98 -12.72 -6.14 1.57
N ASP A 99 -13.30 -5.08 0.99
CA ASP A 99 -13.13 -4.70 -0.42
C ASP A 99 -12.09 -3.58 -0.62
N HIS A 100 -11.32 -3.28 0.43
CA HIS A 100 -10.24 -2.31 0.39
C HIS A 100 -8.90 -3.02 0.24
N PHE A 101 -7.98 -2.39 -0.48
CA PHE A 101 -6.64 -2.93 -0.62
C PHE A 101 -5.56 -1.85 -0.66
N PHE A 102 -4.36 -2.24 -0.26
CA PHE A 102 -3.17 -1.39 -0.26
C PHE A 102 -1.93 -2.22 -0.57
N VAL A 103 -0.84 -1.55 -0.94
CA VAL A 103 0.43 -2.20 -1.29
C VAL A 103 1.40 -2.09 -0.12
N THR A 104 2.09 -3.18 0.20
CA THR A 104 3.25 -3.19 1.09
C THR A 104 4.42 -3.88 0.42
N CYS A 105 5.58 -3.22 0.42
CA CYS A 105 6.78 -3.78 -0.16
C CYS A 105 7.95 -3.74 0.82
N HIS A 106 8.59 -4.90 0.98
CA HIS A 106 9.73 -5.13 1.87
C HIS A 106 9.49 -4.68 3.33
N ASP A 107 10.58 -4.47 4.07
CA ASP A 107 10.59 -4.18 5.50
C ASP A 107 9.81 -2.90 5.86
N VAL A 108 9.90 -1.88 5.00
CA VAL A 108 9.28 -0.58 5.27
C VAL A 108 7.76 -0.64 5.24
N GLY A 109 7.17 -1.36 4.27
CA GLY A 109 5.71 -1.52 4.20
C GLY A 109 5.15 -2.30 5.39
N VAL A 110 5.86 -3.34 5.84
CA VAL A 110 5.43 -4.15 6.99
C VAL A 110 5.49 -3.32 8.28
N ARG A 111 6.63 -2.71 8.59
CA ARG A 111 6.82 -1.93 9.83
C ARG A 111 5.91 -0.70 9.93
N ALA A 112 5.55 -0.09 8.80
CA ALA A 112 4.65 1.07 8.79
C ALA A 112 3.19 0.71 9.06
N THR A 113 2.81 -0.56 8.88
CA THR A 113 1.39 -0.97 8.90
C THR A 113 1.07 -1.99 9.98
N GLU A 114 2.06 -2.71 10.53
CA GLU A 114 1.88 -3.73 11.56
C GLU A 114 1.16 -3.22 12.83
N GLY A 115 1.37 -1.95 13.18
CA GLY A 115 0.70 -1.30 14.32
C GLY A 115 -0.72 -0.79 14.03
N VAL A 116 -1.32 -1.13 12.88
CA VAL A 116 -2.68 -0.73 12.49
C VAL A 116 -3.56 -1.97 12.26
N PRO A 117 -3.99 -2.68 13.32
CA PRO A 117 -4.63 -4.00 13.19
C PRO A 117 -5.90 -4.00 12.35
N PHE A 118 -6.69 -2.93 12.38
CA PHE A 118 -7.93 -2.82 11.61
C PHE A 118 -7.67 -2.80 10.11
N LEU A 119 -6.61 -2.12 9.67
CA LEU A 119 -6.15 -2.14 8.28
C LEU A 119 -5.60 -3.52 7.92
N ILE A 120 -4.69 -4.06 8.75
CA ILE A 120 -4.00 -5.33 8.47
C ILE A 120 -4.94 -6.53 8.43
N LYS A 121 -5.98 -6.56 9.28
CA LYS A 121 -6.89 -7.71 9.37
C LYS A 121 -7.96 -7.65 8.28
N ASN A 122 -8.53 -6.48 8.02
CA ASN A 122 -9.71 -6.38 7.16
C ASN A 122 -9.36 -6.15 5.69
N ALA A 123 -8.43 -5.25 5.39
CA ALA A 123 -8.08 -4.89 4.01
C ALA A 123 -7.13 -5.90 3.37
N ILE A 124 -7.29 -6.14 2.07
CA ILE A 124 -6.41 -6.98 1.26
C ILE A 124 -5.04 -6.33 1.14
N ARG A 125 -3.97 -7.05 1.47
CA ARG A 125 -2.60 -6.57 1.23
C ARG A 125 -2.06 -7.13 -0.06
N VAL A 126 -1.55 -6.23 -0.88
CA VAL A 126 -0.76 -6.58 -2.07
C VAL A 126 0.72 -6.52 -1.66
N VAL A 127 1.36 -7.68 -1.52
CA VAL A 127 2.65 -7.81 -0.81
C VAL A 127 3.77 -8.17 -1.79
N CYS A 128 4.82 -7.36 -1.87
CA CYS A 128 5.98 -7.63 -2.75
C CYS A 128 6.84 -8.82 -2.30
N SER A 129 6.95 -9.07 -1.00
CA SER A 129 7.75 -10.16 -0.42
C SER A 129 6.85 -11.08 0.40
N PRO A 130 5.95 -11.84 -0.23
CA PRO A 130 5.00 -12.69 0.49
C PRO A 130 5.74 -13.85 1.16
N SER A 131 5.82 -13.82 2.50
CA SER A 131 6.29 -14.92 3.32
C SER A 131 5.45 -15.01 4.60
N TYR A 132 5.28 -16.23 5.12
CA TYR A 132 4.64 -16.46 6.41
C TYR A 132 5.36 -15.72 7.55
N ASP A 133 6.69 -15.56 7.46
CA ASP A 133 7.52 -14.91 8.48
C ASP A 133 7.29 -13.40 8.59
N VAL A 134 6.69 -12.79 7.56
CA VAL A 134 6.36 -11.34 7.54
C VAL A 134 4.85 -11.10 7.68
N GLY A 135 4.14 -12.10 8.19
CA GLY A 135 2.74 -12.01 8.53
C GLY A 135 1.79 -12.01 7.34
N PHE A 136 2.19 -12.53 6.16
CA PHE A 136 1.30 -12.70 5.00
C PHE A 136 0.11 -13.63 5.34
N ILE A 137 -1.11 -13.25 4.91
CA ILE A 137 -2.34 -14.00 5.19
C ILE A 137 -2.84 -14.65 3.88
N PRO A 138 -2.57 -15.95 3.61
CA PRO A 138 -2.78 -16.54 2.28
C PRO A 138 -4.21 -16.54 1.75
N HIS A 139 -5.22 -16.56 2.63
CA HIS A 139 -6.62 -16.60 2.24
C HIS A 139 -7.20 -15.19 1.95
N LYS A 140 -6.37 -14.15 2.01
CA LYS A 140 -6.81 -12.74 1.89
C LYS A 140 -5.83 -11.89 1.09
N ASP A 141 -4.54 -12.00 1.38
CA ASP A 141 -3.49 -11.18 0.78
C ASP A 141 -3.06 -11.73 -0.58
N VAL A 142 -2.51 -10.86 -1.43
CA VAL A 142 -2.10 -11.16 -2.80
C VAL A 142 -0.61 -10.91 -2.96
N ALA A 143 0.08 -11.86 -3.58
CA ALA A 143 1.48 -11.70 -3.94
C ALA A 143 1.65 -10.72 -5.11
N LEU A 144 2.56 -9.76 -4.97
CA LEU A 144 3.02 -8.88 -6.04
C LEU A 144 4.44 -9.28 -6.41
N PRO A 145 4.78 -9.49 -7.69
CA PRO A 145 6.15 -9.77 -8.08
C PRO A 145 7.12 -8.68 -7.62
N GLN A 146 8.14 -9.09 -6.85
CA GLN A 146 9.22 -8.22 -6.43
C GLN A 146 10.17 -7.93 -7.59
N VAL A 147 10.67 -6.69 -7.65
CA VAL A 147 11.86 -6.38 -8.43
C VAL A 147 13.08 -6.94 -7.68
N LEU A 148 13.57 -8.09 -8.16
CA LEU A 148 14.83 -8.66 -7.70
C LEU A 148 15.98 -7.83 -8.26
N GLN A 149 16.74 -7.16 -7.39
CA GLN A 149 18.04 -6.62 -7.77
C GLN A 149 19.03 -7.77 -7.98
N PRO A 150 20.07 -7.61 -8.83
CA PRO A 150 21.05 -8.66 -9.13
C PRO A 150 21.91 -9.09 -7.92
N PHE A 151 21.75 -8.44 -6.77
CA PHE A 151 22.38 -8.76 -5.50
C PHE A 151 21.31 -8.76 -4.38
N ALA A 152 21.43 -9.73 -3.46
CA ALA A 152 20.59 -9.76 -2.28
C ALA A 152 20.95 -8.55 -1.40
N LEU A 153 19.98 -7.66 -1.17
CA LEU A 153 20.10 -6.72 -0.08
C LEU A 153 20.01 -7.52 1.23
N PRO A 154 20.82 -7.20 2.26
CA PRO A 154 20.65 -7.79 3.59
C PRO A 154 19.18 -7.69 4.01
N ALA A 155 18.68 -8.69 4.75
CA ALA A 155 17.38 -8.58 5.39
C ALA A 155 17.30 -7.22 6.09
N GLY A 156 16.23 -6.46 5.83
CA GLY A 156 16.09 -5.06 6.25
C GLY A 156 16.16 -4.90 7.77
N GLY A 157 17.37 -4.90 8.32
CA GLY A 157 17.70 -4.56 9.68
C GLY A 157 17.91 -3.07 9.84
N ASN A 158 18.40 -2.65 11.01
CA ASN A 158 18.66 -1.25 11.35
C ASN A 158 19.87 -0.63 10.63
N ASP A 159 20.33 -1.21 9.52
CA ASP A 159 21.39 -0.61 8.72
C ASP A 159 20.80 0.57 7.92
N VAL A 160 21.15 1.77 8.38
CA VAL A 160 20.73 3.07 7.84
C VAL A 160 21.71 3.58 6.78
N GLU A 161 22.92 3.01 6.70
CA GLU A 161 24.01 3.51 5.86
C GLU A 161 23.99 2.93 4.45
N ASN A 162 23.47 1.72 4.27
CA ASN A 162 23.42 1.03 2.96
C ASN A 162 22.04 1.05 2.28
N ARG A 163 21.20 2.07 2.52
CA ARG A 163 19.80 2.13 2.02
C ARG A 163 19.55 3.11 0.89
#